data_AF-A0A412NHV5-F1
#
_entry.id   AF-A0A412NHV5-F1
#
_cell.length_a   1.000
_cell.length_b   1.000
_cell.length_c   1.000
_cell.angle_alpha   90.00
_cell.angle_beta   90.00
_cell.angle_gamma   90.00
#
_symmetry.space_group_name_H-M   'P 1'
#
loop_
_entity.id
_entity.type
_entity.pdbx_description
1 polymer ?
#
loop_
_entity_poly.entity_id
_entity_poly.type
_entity_poly.pdbx_seq_one_letter_code
_entity_poly.pdbx_strand_id
1 'polypeptide(L)'
;MRESILLFHISDKEVKMKVERALLPLRVRIRHIALKDYSQPLGVLAGLPDMTPSEEIYDGEELSDAMLVFCGLSNQKLDQALLALKKSGAGPFPYKAILTPTNQHWLAKDCLAELKREHEYMTARGNA
;
A
#
# COMPACT_ATOMS: atom_id res chain seq x y z
N MET A 1 -12.38 12.38 -2.61
CA MET A 1 -11.03 11.78 -2.55
C MET A 1 -10.61 11.40 -3.97
N ARG A 2 -9.34 11.63 -4.37
CA ARG A 2 -8.83 11.10 -5.66
C ARG A 2 -8.36 9.66 -5.47
N GLU A 3 -8.73 8.77 -6.38
CA GLU A 3 -8.27 7.37 -6.38
C GLU A 3 -6.74 7.31 -6.46
N SER A 4 -6.14 6.59 -5.52
CA SER A 4 -4.70 6.41 -5.50
C SER A 4 -4.27 5.06 -4.96
N ILE A 5 -3.05 4.65 -5.32
CA ILE A 5 -2.40 3.47 -4.79
C ILE A 5 -1.07 3.93 -4.20
N LEU A 6 -0.89 3.68 -2.91
CA LEU A 6 0.34 3.96 -2.19
C LEU A 6 1.23 2.73 -2.27
N LEU A 7 2.47 2.93 -2.70
CA LEU A 7 3.48 1.90 -2.85
C LEU A 7 4.59 2.17 -1.82
N PHE A 8 4.79 1.21 -0.93
CA PHE A 8 5.82 1.26 0.10
C PHE A 8 6.87 0.18 -0.15
N HIS A 9 8.13 0.53 0.11
CA HIS A 9 9.27 -0.40 0.10
C HIS A 9 9.36 -1.32 -1.14
N ILE A 10 9.27 -0.74 -2.35
CA ILE A 10 9.58 -1.45 -3.59
C ILE A 10 11.03 -1.13 -3.98
N SER A 11 11.96 -1.92 -3.46
CA SER A 11 13.41 -1.75 -3.64
C SER A 11 13.90 -2.10 -5.05
N ASP A 12 13.28 -3.10 -5.69
CA ASP A 12 13.66 -3.52 -7.04
C ASP A 12 13.04 -2.60 -8.12
N LYS A 13 13.93 -2.00 -8.93
CA LYS A 13 13.56 -1.08 -10.01
C LYS A 13 12.73 -1.75 -11.12
N GLU A 14 13.02 -3.00 -11.45
CA GLU A 14 12.29 -3.77 -12.44
C GLU A 14 10.88 -4.10 -11.94
N VAL A 15 10.76 -4.53 -10.68
CA VAL A 15 9.47 -4.74 -10.01
C VAL A 15 8.64 -3.47 -10.01
N LYS A 16 9.25 -2.34 -9.62
CA LYS A 16 8.61 -1.01 -9.65
C LYS A 16 8.05 -0.68 -11.03
N MET A 17 8.85 -0.85 -12.08
CA MET A 17 8.40 -0.58 -13.46
C MET A 17 7.25 -1.51 -13.89
N LYS A 18 7.28 -2.79 -13.49
CA LYS A 18 6.19 -3.74 -13.78
C LYS A 18 4.90 -3.34 -13.09
N VAL A 19 4.97 -2.97 -11.81
CA VAL A 19 3.82 -2.46 -11.03
C VAL A 19 3.24 -1.20 -11.68
N GLU A 20 4.08 -0.22 -11.98
CA GLU A 20 3.64 1.03 -12.62
C GLU A 20 2.96 0.77 -13.96
N ARG A 21 3.58 -0.05 -14.82
CA ARG A 21 3.01 -0.42 -16.12
C ARG A 21 1.68 -1.15 -16.00
N ALA A 22 1.52 -2.00 -14.99
CA ALA A 22 0.29 -2.74 -14.74
C ALA A 22 -0.85 -1.82 -14.28
N LEU A 23 -0.53 -0.79 -13.48
CA LEU A 23 -1.51 0.12 -12.89
C LEU A 23 -1.81 1.34 -13.78
N LEU A 24 -0.91 1.70 -14.70
CA LEU A 24 -1.06 2.83 -15.62
C LEU A 24 -2.40 2.84 -16.40
N PRO A 25 -2.90 1.71 -16.95
CA PRO A 25 -4.17 1.67 -17.68
C PRO A 25 -5.39 1.97 -16.81
N LEU A 26 -5.29 1.82 -15.48
CA LEU A 26 -6.39 2.01 -14.54
C LEU A 26 -6.68 3.49 -14.24
N ARG A 27 -5.81 4.40 -14.72
CA ARG A 27 -5.94 5.86 -14.53
C ARG A 27 -6.04 6.29 -13.05
N VAL A 28 -5.45 5.50 -12.16
CA VAL A 28 -5.33 5.80 -10.73
C VAL A 28 -4.00 6.50 -10.45
N ARG A 29 -3.95 7.34 -9.42
CA ARG A 29 -2.70 8.01 -9.05
C ARG A 29 -1.79 7.03 -8.30
N ILE A 30 -0.63 6.74 -8.85
CA ILE A 30 0.38 5.91 -8.20
C ILE A 30 1.28 6.84 -7.37
N ARG A 31 1.45 6.54 -6.08
CA ARG A 31 2.36 7.28 -5.18
C ARG A 31 3.39 6.35 -4.58
N HIS A 32 4.66 6.67 -4.78
CA HIS A 32 5.76 6.02 -4.07
C HIS A 32 6.02 6.79 -2.79
N ILE A 33 5.93 6.11 -1.66
CA ILE A 33 6.14 6.72 -0.37
C ILE A 33 7.61 6.56 0.00
N ALA A 34 8.28 7.67 0.27
CA ALA A 34 9.64 7.67 0.73
C ALA A 34 9.70 7.40 2.24
N LEU A 35 10.82 6.86 2.72
CA LEU A 35 11.04 6.56 4.13
C LEU A 35 10.71 7.75 5.06
N LYS A 36 11.12 8.95 4.67
CA LYS A 36 10.85 10.20 5.40
C LYS A 36 9.35 10.49 5.64
N ASP A 37 8.48 9.91 4.82
CA ASP A 37 7.03 10.13 4.86
C ASP A 37 6.31 9.02 5.64
N TYR A 38 7.02 8.06 6.26
CA TYR A 38 6.39 6.95 7.00
C TYR A 38 5.77 7.38 8.33
N SER A 39 6.14 8.55 8.86
CA SER A 39 5.48 9.21 9.99
C SER A 39 4.13 9.82 9.61
N GLN A 40 3.79 9.87 8.32
CA GLN A 40 2.50 10.39 7.87
C GLN A 40 1.41 9.33 8.01
N PRO A 41 0.21 9.72 8.48
CA PRO A 41 -0.96 8.86 8.42
C PRO A 41 -1.28 8.44 6.97
N LEU A 42 -1.71 7.20 6.78
CA LEU A 42 -2.06 6.66 5.45
C LEU A 42 -3.06 7.53 4.71
N GLY A 43 -4.03 8.11 5.41
CA GLY A 43 -5.02 8.97 4.80
C GLY A 43 -4.46 10.33 4.34
N VAL A 44 -3.44 10.89 5.02
CA VAL A 44 -2.70 12.07 4.55
C VAL A 44 -1.95 11.72 3.26
N LEU A 45 -1.27 10.58 3.23
CA LEU A 45 -0.57 10.07 2.04
C LEU A 45 -1.53 9.84 0.86
N ALA A 46 -2.74 9.36 1.14
CA ALA A 46 -3.82 9.23 0.16
C ALA A 46 -4.37 10.58 -0.34
N GLY A 47 -4.20 11.66 0.44
CA GLY A 47 -4.71 13.00 0.15
C GLY A 47 -6.15 13.19 0.61
N LEU A 48 -6.49 12.67 1.79
CA LEU A 48 -7.72 13.04 2.49
C LEU A 48 -7.66 14.51 2.93
N PRO A 49 -8.71 15.31 2.67
CA PRO A 49 -8.70 16.74 2.96
C PRO A 49 -8.77 17.05 4.46
N ASP A 50 -9.40 16.18 5.25
CA ASP A 50 -9.69 16.43 6.68
C ASP A 50 -8.68 15.76 7.62
N MET A 51 -7.42 15.64 7.18
CA MET A 51 -6.37 14.98 7.97
C MET A 51 -5.18 15.90 8.20
N THR A 52 -4.68 15.85 9.43
CA THR A 52 -3.50 16.60 9.86
C THR A 52 -2.23 15.83 9.48
N PRO A 53 -1.34 16.41 8.64
CA PRO A 53 -0.02 15.85 8.41
C PRO A 53 0.79 15.81 9.71
N SER A 54 1.65 14.81 9.84
CA SER A 54 2.64 14.82 10.92
C SER A 54 3.77 15.78 10.58
N GLU A 55 4.26 16.54 11.55
CA GLU A 55 5.50 17.35 11.39
C GLU A 55 6.75 16.55 11.77
N GLU A 56 6.59 15.32 12.22
CA GLU A 56 7.71 14.45 12.61
C GLU A 56 8.50 13.99 11.39
N ILE A 57 9.82 14.20 11.45
CA ILE A 57 10.77 13.61 10.51
C ILE A 57 10.93 12.16 10.92
N TYR A 58 10.56 11.24 10.03
CA TYR A 58 10.74 9.81 10.28
C TYR A 58 12.24 9.46 10.30
N ASP A 59 12.74 9.02 11.46
CA ASP A 59 14.11 8.56 11.69
C ASP A 59 14.19 7.04 11.94
N GLY A 60 13.07 6.34 11.76
CA GLY A 60 12.95 4.90 11.96
C GLY A 60 13.53 4.07 10.82
N GLU A 61 13.44 2.76 10.99
CA GLU A 61 13.88 1.79 10.01
C GLU A 61 12.93 1.69 8.82
N GLU A 62 13.48 1.28 7.70
CA GLU A 62 12.72 0.98 6.48
C GLU A 62 11.77 -0.21 6.71
N LEU A 63 10.65 -0.28 5.98
CA LEU A 63 9.75 -1.43 6.11
C LEU A 63 10.48 -2.71 5.69
N SER A 64 10.21 -3.80 6.41
CA SER A 64 10.83 -5.10 6.09
C SER A 64 10.34 -5.69 4.76
N ASP A 65 9.17 -5.26 4.28
CA ASP A 65 8.50 -5.85 3.13
C ASP A 65 7.72 -4.81 2.33
N ALA A 66 7.55 -5.10 1.03
CA ALA A 66 6.75 -4.27 0.13
C ALA A 66 5.27 -4.30 0.52
N MET A 67 4.64 -3.13 0.59
CA MET A 67 3.23 -2.97 0.95
C MET A 67 2.50 -2.07 -0.05
N LEU A 68 1.27 -2.45 -0.40
CA LEU A 68 0.39 -1.66 -1.26
C LEU A 68 -0.89 -1.26 -0.52
N VAL A 69 -1.26 0.02 -0.59
CA VAL A 69 -2.52 0.51 -0.01
C VAL A 69 -3.39 1.12 -1.11
N PHE A 70 -4.60 0.59 -1.28
CA PHE A 70 -5.58 1.07 -2.27
C PHE A 70 -6.52 2.09 -1.63
N CYS A 71 -6.54 3.31 -2.17
CA CYS A 71 -7.24 4.45 -1.58
C CYS A 71 -8.38 4.92 -2.48
N GLY A 72 -9.63 4.69 -2.04
CA GLY A 72 -10.83 5.21 -2.70
C GLY A 72 -11.18 4.54 -4.04
N LEU A 73 -10.59 3.38 -4.35
CA LEU A 73 -10.93 2.61 -5.54
C LEU A 73 -12.31 1.94 -5.37
N SER A 74 -13.10 1.89 -6.45
CA SER A 74 -14.29 1.02 -6.49
C SER A 74 -13.89 -0.45 -6.48
N ASN A 75 -14.78 -1.35 -6.05
CA ASN A 75 -14.53 -2.80 -6.06
C ASN A 75 -14.07 -3.29 -7.43
N GLN A 76 -14.72 -2.82 -8.51
CA GLN A 76 -14.34 -3.18 -9.87
C GLN A 76 -12.89 -2.76 -10.21
N LYS A 77 -12.48 -1.54 -9.84
CA LYS A 77 -11.12 -1.06 -10.09
C LYS A 77 -10.09 -1.75 -9.20
N LEU A 78 -10.45 -2.05 -7.95
CA LEU A 78 -9.62 -2.84 -7.05
C LEU A 78 -9.34 -4.22 -7.65
N ASP A 79 -10.37 -4.93 -8.11
CA ASP A 79 -10.23 -6.24 -8.74
C ASP A 79 -9.35 -6.17 -10.00
N GLN A 80 -9.55 -5.14 -10.83
CA GLN A 80 -8.70 -4.89 -11.99
C GLN A 80 -7.24 -4.62 -11.60
N ALA A 81 -6.99 -3.84 -10.55
CA ALA A 81 -5.65 -3.57 -10.03
C ALA A 81 -4.98 -4.85 -9.53
N LEU A 82 -5.68 -5.64 -8.72
CA LEU A 82 -5.19 -6.92 -8.20
C LEU A 82 -4.87 -7.90 -9.34
N LEU A 83 -5.73 -7.97 -10.36
CA LEU A 83 -5.51 -8.83 -11.51
C LEU A 83 -4.33 -8.36 -12.36
N ALA A 84 -4.20 -7.05 -12.58
CA ALA A 84 -3.09 -6.47 -13.32
C ALA A 84 -1.75 -6.74 -12.62
N LEU A 85 -1.69 -6.53 -11.30
CA LEU A 85 -0.52 -6.85 -10.48
C LEU A 85 -0.16 -8.34 -10.57
N LYS A 86 -1.15 -9.23 -10.46
CA LYS A 86 -0.94 -10.69 -10.60
C LYS A 86 -0.39 -11.07 -11.98
N LYS A 87 -0.86 -10.42 -13.05
CA LYS A 87 -0.41 -10.68 -14.44
C LYS A 87 0.92 -10.03 -14.78
N SER A 88 1.32 -8.98 -14.06
CA SER A 88 2.53 -8.20 -14.35
C SER A 88 3.84 -8.96 -14.12
N GLY A 89 3.81 -10.06 -13.36
CA GLY A 89 5.02 -10.78 -12.96
C GLY A 89 5.92 -9.98 -12.02
N ALA A 90 5.40 -8.93 -11.38
CA ALA A 90 6.11 -8.11 -10.39
C ALA A 90 6.36 -8.83 -9.04
N GLY A 91 6.01 -10.10 -8.92
CA GLY A 91 6.18 -10.90 -7.72
C GLY A 91 4.92 -10.94 -6.84
N PRO A 92 4.93 -11.79 -5.79
CA PRO A 92 3.85 -11.81 -4.83
C PRO A 92 3.91 -10.54 -3.97
N PHE A 93 2.80 -9.81 -3.91
CA PHE A 93 2.60 -8.75 -2.92
C PHE A 93 1.65 -9.29 -1.85
N PRO A 94 2.13 -9.98 -0.80
CA PRO A 94 1.25 -10.54 0.22
C PRO A 94 0.59 -9.43 1.05
N TYR A 95 1.29 -8.33 1.29
CA TYR A 95 0.82 -7.23 2.14
C TYR A 95 0.12 -6.17 1.29
N LYS A 96 -1.21 -6.21 1.31
CA LYS A 96 -2.05 -5.24 0.63
C LYS A 96 -3.24 -4.88 1.51
N ALA A 97 -3.54 -3.60 1.62
CA ALA A 97 -4.69 -3.10 2.37
C ALA A 97 -5.56 -2.19 1.52
N ILE A 98 -6.83 -2.09 1.89
CA ILE A 98 -7.73 -1.02 1.43
C ILE A 98 -7.71 0.07 2.51
N LEU A 99 -7.63 1.33 2.10
CA LEU A 99 -7.79 2.45 3.02
C LEU A 99 -9.24 2.52 3.50
N THR A 100 -9.44 2.45 4.81
CA THR A 100 -10.73 2.49 5.48
C THR A 100 -10.72 3.56 6.57
N PRO A 101 -11.89 3.96 7.11
CA PRO A 101 -11.95 4.87 8.23
C PRO A 101 -11.20 4.38 9.48
N THR A 102 -11.02 3.06 9.63
CA THR A 102 -10.34 2.46 10.79
C THR A 102 -8.81 2.52 10.69
N ASN A 103 -8.24 2.45 9.49
CA ASN A 103 -6.79 2.47 9.26
C ASN A 103 -6.25 3.79 8.70
N GLN A 104 -7.11 4.75 8.35
CA GLN A 104 -6.66 6.02 7.75
C GLN A 104 -5.68 6.80 8.64
N HIS A 105 -5.80 6.66 9.97
CA HIS A 105 -4.92 7.30 10.95
C HIS A 105 -3.65 6.50 11.26
N TRP A 106 -3.51 5.30 10.70
CA TRP A 106 -2.38 4.43 10.98
C TRP A 106 -1.15 4.91 10.22
N LEU A 107 0.03 4.60 10.76
CA LEU A 107 1.29 4.76 10.07
C LEU A 107 1.59 3.54 9.21
N ALA A 108 2.55 3.67 8.30
CA ALA A 108 2.94 2.59 7.40
C ALA A 108 3.37 1.32 8.17
N LYS A 109 4.11 1.49 9.27
CA LYS A 109 4.57 0.39 10.14
C LYS A 109 3.42 -0.37 10.80
N ASP A 110 2.40 0.35 11.28
CA ASP A 110 1.28 -0.24 12.02
C ASP A 110 0.40 -1.04 11.05
N CYS A 111 0.16 -0.49 9.86
CA CYS A 111 -0.56 -1.19 8.81
C CYS A 111 0.17 -2.45 8.35
N LEU A 112 1.49 -2.39 8.17
CA LEU A 112 2.27 -3.57 7.80
C LEU A 112 2.26 -4.63 8.91
N ALA A 113 2.40 -4.24 10.17
CA ALA A 113 2.36 -5.15 11.31
C ALA A 113 1.03 -5.92 11.38
N GLU A 114 -0.10 -5.23 11.17
CA GLU A 114 -1.41 -5.86 11.13
C GLU A 114 -1.54 -6.82 9.94
N LEU A 115 -1.14 -6.39 8.74
CA LEU A 115 -1.16 -7.24 7.55
C LEU A 115 -0.29 -8.51 7.72
N LYS A 116 0.85 -8.39 8.40
CA LYS A 116 1.69 -9.54 8.74
C LYS A 116 1.00 -10.50 9.68
N ARG A 117 0.39 -9.98 10.75
CA ARG A 117 -0.36 -10.77 11.72
C ARG A 117 -1.52 -11.52 11.05
N GLU A 118 -2.29 -10.84 10.18
CA GLU A 118 -3.35 -11.47 9.40
C GLU A 118 -2.80 -12.54 8.45
N HIS A 119 -1.70 -12.24 7.75
CA HIS A 119 -1.07 -13.16 6.81
C HIS A 119 -0.55 -14.43 7.49
N GLU A 120 0.09 -14.29 8.66
CA GLU A 120 0.55 -15.41 9.48
C GLU A 120 -0.62 -16.27 9.95
N TYR A 121 -1.70 -15.65 10.45
CA TYR A 121 -2.89 -16.36 10.91
C TYR A 121 -3.58 -17.15 9.80
N MET A 122 -3.70 -16.55 8.61
CA MET A 122 -4.34 -17.18 7.46
C MET A 122 -3.46 -18.29 6.85
N THR A 123 -2.15 -18.09 6.81
CA THR A 123 -1.19 -19.11 6.35
C THR A 123 -1.14 -20.29 7.31
N ALA A 124 -1.19 -20.04 8.62
CA ALA A 124 -1.23 -21.09 9.65
C ALA A 124 -2.50 -21.94 9.60
N ARG A 125 -3.66 -21.36 9.23
CA ARG A 125 -4.92 -22.12 9.05
C ARG A 125 -5.04 -22.83 7.70
N GLY A 126 -4.28 -22.42 6.69
CA GLY A 126 -4.27 -23.07 5.36
C GLY A 126 -3.48 -24.38 5.32
N ASN A 127 -2.64 -24.65 6.32
CA ASN A 127 -1.82 -25.85 6.46
C ASN A 127 -2.34 -26.83 7.53
N ALA A 128 -3.57 -26.65 8.02
CA ALA A 128 -4.21 -27.49 9.03
C ALA A 128 -5.35 -28.33 8.44
#